data_AF-A0AAD7SM68-F1
#
_entry.id   AF-A0AAD7SM68-F1
#
_cell.length_a   1.000
_cell.length_b   1.000
_cell.length_c   1.000
_cell.angle_alpha   90.00
_cell.angle_beta   90.00
_cell.angle_gamma   90.00
#
_symmetry.space_group_name_H-M   'P 1'
#
loop_
_entity.id
_entity.type
_entity.pdbx_description
1 polymer ?
#
loop_
_entity_poly.entity_id
_entity_poly.type
_entity_poly.pdbx_seq_one_letter_code
_entity_poly.pdbx_strand_id
1 'polypeptide(L)'
;MKDMGNPFQEESRDLLSLDTKDIAHHTAAELIGTHLEKCKVRFQEFMKGLEGEEESTFYEPIKKNRVDFFRQVPASVDSSKQKVLKEDCQLFSKLFISCQSRECDLKEFFRHENQSHPAALSDGGKLHTCQKSHLTTILESQVTTPEAEPYADSIIIDGAALVNSLPHGSSKTFEEYAMLDVLPTIQAYSTKYKRTDIVFDVYRPSSLKAETRSKRGRRVRRRVTGKGKIPSNWRNFLRENDNKAELFNFLADKIARVATPNVIIVTKEEDAVSDRTINLAGVAPCSHEEADTRIFLHARHATEAGSKVIMVKASDTDVVVIAVSVLQALQELGLQQLWVAFG
;
A
#
# COMPACT_ATOMS: atom_id res chain seq x y z
N MET A 1 32.25 13.58 7.96
CA MET A 1 31.66 12.43 7.23
C MET A 1 30.73 11.71 8.18
N LYS A 2 29.47 11.46 7.80
CA LYS A 2 28.52 10.71 8.65
C LYS A 2 28.89 9.24 8.59
N ASP A 3 29.11 8.63 9.75
CA ASP A 3 29.33 7.19 9.89
C ASP A 3 28.02 6.45 9.51
N MET A 4 27.97 5.91 8.29
CA MET A 4 26.80 5.18 7.78
C MET A 4 26.81 3.69 8.15
N GLY A 5 27.67 3.29 9.12
CA GLY A 5 27.91 1.88 9.42
C GLY A 5 28.65 1.19 8.29
N ASN A 6 29.08 -0.05 8.52
CA ASN A 6 29.75 -0.83 7.48
C ASN A 6 28.69 -1.36 6.50
N PRO A 7 28.67 -0.90 5.23
CA PRO A 7 27.66 -1.31 4.26
C PRO A 7 27.74 -2.78 3.86
N PHE A 8 28.86 -3.47 4.17
CA PHE A 8 29.09 -4.88 3.86
C PHE A 8 28.64 -5.84 4.97
N GLN A 9 28.02 -5.33 6.04
CA GLN A 9 27.45 -6.19 7.10
C GLN A 9 26.02 -6.65 6.79
N GLU A 10 25.36 -6.06 5.79
CA GLU A 10 24.01 -6.46 5.36
C GLU A 10 24.12 -7.56 4.30
N GLU A 11 23.88 -8.82 4.68
CA GLU A 11 23.70 -9.90 3.71
C GLU A 11 22.31 -9.79 3.09
N SER A 12 22.23 -9.31 1.85
CA SER A 12 20.99 -9.20 1.10
C SER A 12 21.18 -9.64 -0.36
N ARG A 13 20.14 -10.23 -0.94
CA ARG A 13 20.07 -10.53 -2.38
C ARG A 13 19.68 -9.31 -3.21
N ASP A 14 19.29 -8.21 -2.57
CA ASP A 14 18.84 -7.00 -3.22
C ASP A 14 20.02 -6.18 -3.74
N LEU A 15 19.88 -5.61 -4.95
CA LEU A 15 20.85 -4.69 -5.50
C LEU A 15 20.58 -3.27 -4.97
N LEU A 16 21.37 -2.86 -3.99
CA LEU A 16 21.15 -1.64 -3.19
C LEU A 16 22.24 -0.59 -3.36
N SER A 17 21.85 0.68 -3.44
CA SER A 17 22.79 1.80 -3.40
C SER A 17 23.35 1.96 -1.99
N LEU A 18 24.67 2.02 -1.85
CA LEU A 18 25.32 2.06 -0.53
C LEU A 18 25.02 3.34 0.25
N ASP A 19 24.74 4.44 -0.46
CA ASP A 19 24.56 5.77 0.11
C ASP A 19 23.11 6.10 0.46
N THR A 20 22.17 5.79 -0.44
CA THR A 20 20.74 6.07 -0.29
C THR A 20 19.94 4.89 0.23
N LYS A 21 20.49 3.68 0.13
CA LYS A 21 19.79 2.41 0.38
C LYS A 21 18.58 2.19 -0.54
N ASP A 22 18.58 2.84 -1.71
CA ASP A 22 17.60 2.59 -2.77
C ASP A 22 17.87 1.22 -3.39
N ILE A 23 16.79 0.46 -3.60
CA ILE A 23 16.83 -0.89 -4.16
C ILE A 23 16.44 -0.80 -5.64
N ALA A 24 17.30 -1.35 -6.50
CA ALA A 24 17.04 -1.45 -7.93
C ALA A 24 15.85 -2.39 -8.18
N HIS A 25 15.17 -2.19 -9.30
CA HIS A 25 14.08 -3.07 -9.70
C HIS A 25 14.56 -4.52 -9.85
N HIS A 26 13.77 -5.49 -9.41
CA HIS A 26 14.16 -6.92 -9.42
C HIS A 26 14.68 -7.41 -10.78
N THR A 27 14.12 -6.92 -11.89
CA THR A 27 14.59 -7.25 -13.24
C THR A 27 16.02 -6.82 -13.50
N ALA A 28 16.50 -5.73 -12.89
CA ALA A 28 17.89 -5.29 -13.01
C ALA A 28 18.83 -6.24 -12.27
N ALA A 29 18.46 -6.64 -11.05
CA ALA A 29 19.22 -7.62 -10.27
C ALA A 29 19.28 -8.98 -10.98
N GLU A 30 18.14 -9.47 -11.49
CA GLU A 30 18.07 -10.69 -12.28
C GLU A 30 18.89 -10.59 -13.57
N LEU A 31 18.78 -9.46 -14.28
CA LEU A 31 19.53 -9.22 -15.50
C LEU A 31 21.04 -9.26 -15.24
N ILE A 32 21.53 -8.62 -14.16
CA ILE A 32 22.94 -8.66 -13.75
C ILE A 32 23.35 -10.08 -13.36
N GLY A 33 22.57 -10.73 -12.49
CA GLY A 33 22.87 -12.08 -12.00
C GLY A 33 22.91 -13.14 -13.11
N THR A 34 22.08 -12.98 -14.15
CA THR A 34 22.03 -13.87 -15.31
C THR A 34 22.89 -13.40 -16.48
N HIS A 35 23.50 -12.22 -16.41
CA HIS A 35 24.19 -11.61 -17.55
C HIS A 35 25.36 -12.45 -18.05
N LEU A 36 26.17 -12.97 -17.12
CA LEU A 36 27.33 -13.80 -17.45
C LEU A 36 26.90 -15.05 -18.23
N GLU A 37 25.84 -15.72 -17.77
CA GLU A 37 25.35 -16.93 -18.42
C GLU A 37 24.77 -16.63 -19.81
N LYS A 38 23.99 -15.55 -19.95
CA LYS A 38 23.49 -15.08 -21.25
C LYS A 38 24.65 -14.75 -22.22
N CYS A 39 25.74 -14.17 -21.72
CA CYS A 39 26.93 -13.90 -22.53
C CYS A 39 27.66 -15.19 -22.95
N LYS A 40 27.76 -16.19 -22.07
CA LYS A 40 28.33 -17.51 -22.42
C LYS A 40 27.53 -18.22 -23.50
N VAL A 41 26.20 -18.25 -23.38
CA VAL A 41 25.31 -18.87 -24.38
C VAL A 41 25.52 -18.21 -25.75
N ARG A 42 25.52 -16.87 -25.81
CA ARG A 42 25.76 -16.15 -27.07
C ARG A 42 27.15 -16.37 -27.65
N PHE A 43 28.16 -16.50 -26.79
CA PHE A 43 29.51 -16.84 -27.24
C PHE A 43 29.53 -18.23 -27.87
N GLN A 44 28.87 -19.22 -27.27
CA GLN A 44 28.74 -20.57 -27.83
C GLN A 44 27.98 -20.56 -29.17
N GLU A 45 26.89 -19.80 -29.28
CA GLU A 45 26.15 -19.60 -30.53
C GLU A 45 27.04 -19.00 -31.62
N PHE A 46 27.85 -18.00 -31.28
CA PHE A 46 28.81 -17.39 -32.21
C PHE A 46 29.87 -18.41 -32.67
N MET A 47 30.49 -19.13 -31.74
CA MET A 47 31.49 -20.16 -32.07
C MET A 47 30.91 -21.24 -32.98
N LYS A 48 29.69 -21.71 -32.69
CA LYS A 48 28.98 -22.68 -33.52
C LYS A 48 28.64 -22.13 -34.92
N GLY A 49 28.34 -20.84 -35.02
CA GLY A 49 28.10 -20.17 -36.30
C GLY A 49 29.34 -20.15 -37.20
N LEU A 50 30.54 -20.08 -36.61
CA LEU A 50 31.82 -20.14 -37.33
C LEU A 50 32.22 -21.55 -37.78
N GLU A 51 31.58 -22.60 -37.25
CA GLU A 51 31.84 -23.99 -37.66
C GLU A 51 31.15 -24.34 -39.01
N GLY A 52 30.24 -23.50 -39.50
CA GLY A 52 29.65 -23.63 -40.83
C GLY A 52 30.57 -23.06 -41.91
N GLU A 53 30.81 -23.81 -42.98
CA GLU A 53 31.79 -23.52 -44.06
C GLU A 53 31.48 -22.30 -44.97
N GLU A 54 30.69 -21.32 -44.52
CA GLU A 54 30.50 -20.07 -45.27
C GLU A 54 31.52 -19.01 -44.82
N GLU A 55 32.56 -18.80 -45.64
CA GLU A 55 33.61 -17.77 -45.45
C GLU A 55 33.05 -16.36 -45.17
N SER A 56 31.82 -16.07 -45.61
CA SER A 56 31.13 -14.78 -45.39
C SER A 56 30.88 -14.46 -43.92
N THR A 57 30.74 -15.47 -43.05
CA THR A 57 30.39 -15.29 -41.62
C THR A 57 31.53 -14.74 -40.76
N PHE A 58 32.79 -15.00 -41.11
CA PHE A 58 33.97 -14.55 -40.34
C PHE A 58 34.22 -13.04 -40.45
N TYR A 59 33.88 -12.45 -41.60
CA TYR A 59 34.07 -11.02 -41.86
C TYR A 59 32.88 -10.16 -41.42
N GLU A 60 31.80 -10.77 -40.90
CA GLU A 60 30.65 -10.02 -40.41
C GLU A 60 31.00 -9.24 -39.13
N PRO A 61 30.56 -7.97 -39.01
CA PRO A 61 30.70 -7.22 -37.77
C PRO A 61 29.97 -7.89 -36.61
N ILE A 62 30.69 -8.13 -35.50
CA ILE A 62 30.11 -8.66 -34.27
C ILE A 62 29.06 -7.67 -33.74
N LYS A 63 27.80 -8.12 -33.66
CA LYS A 63 26.71 -7.30 -33.11
C LYS A 63 26.97 -7.01 -31.64
N LYS A 64 27.05 -5.71 -31.30
CA LYS A 64 27.18 -5.27 -29.89
C LYS A 64 25.94 -5.67 -29.09
N ASN A 65 26.17 -6.27 -27.93
CA ASN A 65 25.10 -6.52 -26.98
C ASN A 65 24.77 -5.22 -26.23
N ARG A 66 23.75 -4.49 -26.70
CA ARG A 66 23.25 -3.31 -25.98
C ARG A 66 22.33 -3.78 -24.85
N VAL A 67 22.88 -3.92 -23.65
CA VAL A 67 22.11 -4.19 -22.44
C VAL A 67 22.06 -2.92 -21.61
N ASP A 68 20.84 -2.44 -21.36
CA ASP A 68 20.60 -1.30 -20.49
C ASP A 68 20.14 -1.82 -19.13
N PHE A 69 21.07 -1.92 -18.18
CA PHE A 69 20.82 -2.57 -16.90
C PHE A 69 19.83 -1.81 -16.01
N PHE A 70 19.67 -0.50 -16.21
CA PHE A 70 18.99 0.37 -15.24
C PHE A 70 17.86 1.22 -15.84
N ARG A 71 17.54 1.08 -17.12
CA ARG A 71 16.43 1.82 -17.73
C ARG A 71 15.08 1.24 -17.33
N GLN A 72 14.42 1.93 -16.40
CA GLN A 72 13.03 1.68 -16.04
C GLN A 72 12.13 2.50 -16.97
N VAL A 73 11.60 1.89 -18.03
CA VAL A 73 10.57 2.54 -18.86
C VAL A 73 9.22 2.28 -18.18
N PRO A 74 8.50 3.32 -17.72
CA PRO A 74 7.09 3.16 -17.40
C PRO A 74 6.35 2.90 -18.71
N ALA A 75 5.50 1.86 -18.76
CA ALA A 75 4.59 1.68 -19.88
C ALA A 75 3.71 2.95 -20.00
N SER A 76 3.83 3.67 -21.12
CA SER A 76 2.95 4.81 -21.41
C SER A 76 1.57 4.28 -21.77
N VAL A 77 0.64 4.32 -20.84
CA VAL A 77 -0.77 3.99 -21.10
C VAL A 77 -1.53 5.29 -21.32
N ASP A 78 -1.29 5.95 -22.45
CA ASP A 78 -2.04 7.15 -22.82
C ASP A 78 -2.64 6.95 -24.22
N SER A 79 -3.79 6.26 -24.27
CA SER A 79 -4.55 6.09 -25.52
C SER A 79 -6.05 5.84 -25.36
N SER A 80 -6.61 5.85 -24.14
CA SER A 80 -7.96 5.29 -23.93
C SER A 80 -9.09 6.15 -24.50
N LYS A 81 -9.06 7.49 -24.34
CA LYS A 81 -10.21 8.34 -24.73
C LYS A 81 -10.37 8.51 -26.24
N GLN A 82 -9.27 8.69 -26.98
CA GLN A 82 -9.32 8.80 -28.44
C GLN A 82 -9.76 7.51 -29.14
N LYS A 83 -9.49 6.35 -28.54
CA LYS A 83 -9.88 5.06 -29.10
C LYS A 83 -11.39 4.84 -28.99
N VAL A 84 -11.98 5.14 -27.84
CA VAL A 84 -13.43 5.04 -27.61
C VAL A 84 -14.22 5.94 -28.56
N LEU A 85 -13.80 7.20 -28.74
CA LEU A 85 -14.42 8.13 -29.69
C LEU A 85 -14.40 7.62 -31.14
N LYS A 86 -13.31 6.95 -31.55
CA LYS A 86 -13.22 6.35 -32.88
C LYS A 86 -14.17 5.16 -33.04
N GLU A 87 -14.30 4.33 -32.02
CA GLU A 87 -15.22 3.18 -32.00
C GLU A 87 -16.69 3.66 -32.05
N ASP A 88 -17.06 4.68 -31.29
CA ASP A 88 -18.39 5.31 -31.33
C ASP A 88 -18.70 5.89 -32.72
N CYS A 89 -17.77 6.66 -33.29
CA CYS A 89 -17.94 7.20 -34.64
C CYS A 89 -18.14 6.10 -35.68
N GLN A 90 -17.43 4.97 -35.57
CA GLN A 90 -17.61 3.83 -36.47
C GLN A 90 -18.96 3.14 -36.27
N LEU A 91 -19.41 2.96 -35.02
CA LEU A 91 -20.71 2.38 -34.70
C LEU A 91 -21.84 3.22 -35.29
N PHE A 92 -21.84 4.53 -35.05
CA PHE A 92 -22.86 5.44 -35.56
C PHE A 92 -22.83 5.57 -37.09
N SER A 93 -21.64 5.54 -37.70
CA SER A 93 -21.52 5.52 -39.17
C SER A 93 -22.14 4.26 -39.78
N LYS A 94 -21.92 3.10 -39.17
CA LYS A 94 -22.54 1.83 -39.61
C LYS A 94 -24.05 1.83 -39.39
N LEU A 95 -24.52 2.35 -38.26
CA LEU A 95 -25.95 2.50 -37.97
C LEU A 95 -26.63 3.37 -39.03
N PHE A 96 -26.04 4.51 -39.39
CA PHE A 96 -26.56 5.41 -40.41
C PHE A 96 -26.71 4.71 -41.77
N ILE A 97 -25.69 3.98 -42.22
CA ILE A 97 -25.73 3.21 -43.47
C ILE A 97 -26.81 2.11 -43.40
N SER A 98 -26.93 1.43 -42.26
CA SER A 98 -27.96 0.40 -42.06
C SER A 98 -29.38 0.97 -42.11
N CYS A 99 -29.59 2.17 -41.57
CA CYS A 99 -30.90 2.86 -41.62
C CYS A 99 -31.29 3.31 -43.03
N GLN A 100 -30.34 3.48 -43.96
CA GLN A 100 -30.65 3.81 -45.35
C GLN A 100 -31.14 2.62 -46.17
N SER A 101 -30.78 1.39 -45.76
CA SER A 101 -31.09 0.16 -46.50
C SER A 101 -32.12 -0.73 -45.80
N ARG A 102 -32.40 -0.48 -44.51
CA ARG A 102 -33.33 -1.26 -43.68
C ARG A 102 -34.15 -0.31 -42.81
N GLU A 103 -35.43 -0.63 -42.56
CA GLU A 103 -36.21 0.04 -41.50
C GLU A 103 -35.65 -0.38 -40.14
N CYS A 104 -34.74 0.44 -39.61
CA CYS A 104 -34.09 0.19 -38.34
C CYS A 104 -34.84 0.95 -37.23
N ASP A 105 -35.33 0.23 -36.21
CA ASP A 105 -35.96 0.87 -35.05
C ASP A 105 -34.89 1.46 -34.13
N LEU A 106 -34.69 2.78 -34.25
CA LEU A 106 -33.76 3.52 -33.41
C LEU A 106 -34.17 3.51 -31.93
N LYS A 107 -35.47 3.43 -31.62
CA LYS A 107 -35.92 3.39 -30.21
C LYS A 107 -35.49 2.09 -29.55
N GLU A 108 -35.65 0.97 -30.23
CA GLU A 108 -35.19 -0.33 -29.72
C GLU A 108 -33.66 -0.39 -29.68
N PHE A 109 -32.95 0.17 -30.68
CA PHE A 109 -31.49 0.25 -30.65
C PHE A 109 -30.98 1.01 -29.42
N PHE A 110 -31.45 2.24 -29.18
CA PHE A 110 -31.01 3.06 -28.04
C PHE A 110 -31.51 2.58 -26.68
N ARG A 111 -32.39 1.56 -26.64
CA ARG A 111 -32.82 0.92 -25.40
C ARG A 111 -31.73 0.02 -24.80
N HIS A 112 -30.79 -0.45 -25.62
CA HIS A 112 -29.70 -1.35 -25.22
C HIS A 112 -28.35 -0.62 -25.18
N GLU A 113 -27.43 -1.12 -24.36
CA GLU A 113 -26.05 -0.64 -24.36
C GLU A 113 -25.31 -1.24 -25.56
N ASN A 114 -25.12 -0.44 -26.62
CA ASN A 114 -24.49 -0.89 -27.87
C ASN A 114 -22.96 -0.70 -27.91
N GLN A 115 -22.37 -0.32 -26.78
CA GLN A 115 -20.93 -0.20 -26.62
C GLN A 115 -20.33 -1.51 -26.09
N SER A 116 -19.02 -1.68 -26.27
CA SER A 116 -18.27 -2.83 -25.74
C SER A 116 -18.31 -2.93 -24.21
N HIS A 117 -18.67 -1.83 -23.53
CA HIS A 117 -18.78 -1.75 -22.08
C HIS A 117 -19.99 -0.89 -21.69
N PRO A 118 -20.69 -1.21 -20.59
CA PRO A 118 -21.81 -0.42 -20.07
C PRO A 118 -21.41 1.01 -19.73
N ALA A 119 -21.98 2.01 -20.41
CA ALA A 119 -21.72 3.42 -20.10
C ALA A 119 -22.28 3.81 -18.71
N ALA A 120 -23.37 3.14 -18.29
CA ALA A 120 -23.97 3.36 -16.97
C ALA A 120 -23.04 2.90 -15.83
N LEU A 121 -22.18 1.90 -16.07
CA LEU A 121 -21.31 1.33 -15.04
C LEU A 121 -19.83 1.70 -15.23
N SER A 122 -19.42 2.11 -16.43
CA SER A 122 -18.01 2.29 -16.77
C SER A 122 -17.73 3.43 -17.76
N ASP A 123 -16.54 4.03 -17.67
CA ASP A 123 -15.96 4.94 -18.67
C ASP A 123 -14.82 4.20 -19.39
N GLY A 124 -15.08 3.77 -20.64
CA GLY A 124 -14.11 3.04 -21.45
C GLY A 124 -13.68 1.70 -20.84
N GLY A 125 -14.63 0.96 -20.24
CA GLY A 125 -14.38 -0.33 -19.59
C GLY A 125 -13.80 -0.25 -18.18
N LYS A 126 -13.63 0.97 -17.63
CA LYS A 126 -13.24 1.17 -16.22
C LYS A 126 -14.46 1.60 -15.41
N LEU A 127 -14.75 0.89 -14.31
CA LEU A 127 -15.86 1.24 -13.43
C LEU A 127 -15.77 2.69 -12.94
N HIS A 128 -16.91 3.36 -12.84
CA HIS A 128 -17.00 4.69 -12.24
C HIS A 128 -16.49 4.65 -10.81
N THR A 129 -15.52 5.51 -10.48
CA THR A 129 -15.00 5.62 -9.13
C THR A 129 -15.79 6.68 -8.37
N CYS A 130 -16.42 6.31 -7.25
CA CYS A 130 -16.97 7.26 -6.30
C CYS A 130 -15.91 7.65 -5.25
N GLN A 131 -16.00 8.87 -4.71
CA GLN A 131 -15.23 9.22 -3.52
C GLN A 131 -15.92 8.63 -2.29
N LYS A 132 -15.38 7.52 -1.79
CA LYS A 132 -15.90 6.82 -0.59
C LYS A 132 -16.05 7.76 0.62
N SER A 133 -15.16 8.75 0.75
CA SER A 133 -15.20 9.77 1.80
C SER A 133 -16.51 10.56 1.88
N HIS A 134 -17.24 10.73 0.77
CA HIS A 134 -18.53 11.41 0.78
C HIS A 134 -19.59 10.69 1.63
N LEU A 135 -19.47 9.36 1.78
CA LEU A 135 -20.40 8.61 2.63
C LEU A 135 -20.30 9.08 4.08
N THR A 136 -19.08 9.33 4.60
CA THR A 136 -18.91 9.82 5.97
C THR A 136 -19.60 11.17 6.15
N THR A 137 -19.43 12.11 5.20
CA THR A 137 -20.09 13.42 5.25
C THR A 137 -21.62 13.30 5.26
N ILE A 138 -22.17 12.37 4.47
CA ILE A 138 -23.62 12.10 4.47
C ILE A 138 -24.06 11.58 5.84
N LEU A 139 -23.33 10.63 6.43
CA LEU A 139 -23.66 10.07 7.74
C LEU A 139 -23.55 11.12 8.86
N GLU A 140 -22.49 11.91 8.87
CA GLU A 140 -22.27 13.00 9.83
C GLU A 140 -23.38 14.05 9.77
N SER A 141 -23.92 14.36 8.59
CA SER A 141 -25.04 15.31 8.45
C SER A 141 -26.32 14.86 9.15
N GLN A 142 -26.44 13.56 9.48
CA GLN A 142 -27.61 12.98 10.12
C GLN A 142 -27.47 12.89 11.65
N VAL A 143 -26.31 13.28 12.21
CA VAL A 143 -26.03 13.14 13.63
C VAL A 143 -25.41 14.42 14.20
N THR A 144 -25.62 14.67 15.48
CA THR A 144 -24.93 15.75 16.19
C THR A 144 -23.55 15.25 16.61
N THR A 145 -22.49 15.87 16.07
CA THR A 145 -21.13 15.60 16.51
C THR A 145 -20.88 16.19 17.90
N PRO A 146 -20.21 15.48 18.82
CA PRO A 146 -19.86 16.02 20.12
C PRO A 146 -18.94 17.25 20.00
N GLU A 147 -19.11 18.24 20.87
CA GLU A 147 -18.25 19.43 20.90
C GLU A 147 -16.87 19.17 21.51
N ALA A 148 -16.76 18.14 22.37
CA ALA A 148 -15.54 17.79 23.07
C ALA A 148 -15.18 16.32 22.87
N GLU A 149 -13.87 16.04 22.88
CA GLU A 149 -13.37 14.66 22.85
C GLU A 149 -13.82 13.93 24.14
N PRO A 150 -14.45 12.75 24.00
CA PRO A 150 -14.96 12.00 25.14
C PRO A 150 -13.82 11.40 25.96
N TYR A 151 -14.12 11.11 27.23
CA TYR A 151 -13.26 10.24 28.03
C TYR A 151 -13.35 8.81 27.48
N ALA A 152 -12.21 8.20 27.18
CA ALA A 152 -12.13 6.80 26.79
C ALA A 152 -11.08 6.05 27.61
N ASP A 153 -11.31 4.76 27.86
CA ASP A 153 -10.39 3.88 28.58
C ASP A 153 -9.22 3.47 27.70
N SER A 154 -9.47 3.24 26.42
CA SER A 154 -8.50 2.71 25.46
C SER A 154 -8.58 3.45 24.14
N ILE A 155 -7.43 3.56 23.47
CA ILE A 155 -7.36 4.10 22.12
C ILE A 155 -6.80 3.03 21.17
N ILE A 156 -7.37 2.95 19.98
CA ILE A 156 -6.92 2.08 18.88
C ILE A 156 -6.67 2.98 17.69
N ILE A 157 -5.46 2.94 17.14
CA ILE A 157 -4.99 3.89 16.14
C ILE A 157 -4.66 3.13 14.86
N ASP A 158 -5.20 3.60 13.74
CA ASP A 158 -4.69 3.24 12.42
C ASP A 158 -3.25 3.75 12.29
N GLY A 159 -2.30 2.82 12.27
CA GLY A 159 -0.88 3.11 12.21
C GLY A 159 -0.46 3.75 10.89
N ALA A 160 -1.13 3.45 9.77
CA ALA A 160 -0.85 4.12 8.51
C ALA A 160 -1.32 5.57 8.54
N ALA A 161 -2.50 5.84 9.10
CA ALA A 161 -2.99 7.21 9.33
C ALA A 161 -2.05 7.99 10.28
N LEU A 162 -1.61 7.35 11.37
CA LEU A 162 -0.65 7.93 12.32
C LEU A 162 0.65 8.37 11.63
N VAL A 163 1.28 7.47 10.85
CA VAL A 163 2.52 7.76 10.11
C VAL A 163 2.33 8.86 9.07
N ASN A 164 1.18 8.93 8.41
CA ASN A 164 0.88 10.02 7.47
C ASN A 164 0.70 11.37 8.19
N SER A 165 0.13 11.37 9.39
CA SER A 165 -0.06 12.57 10.21
C SER A 165 1.23 13.08 10.87
N LEU A 166 2.26 12.23 10.95
CA LEU A 166 3.57 12.52 11.55
C LEU A 166 4.65 12.49 10.46
N PRO A 167 4.73 13.51 9.57
CA PRO A 167 5.82 13.61 8.62
C PRO A 167 7.15 13.79 9.37
N HIS A 168 8.22 13.16 8.88
CA HIS A 168 9.57 13.38 9.40
C HIS A 168 9.90 14.89 9.40
N GLY A 169 10.06 15.47 10.60
CA GLY A 169 10.35 16.88 10.76
C GLY A 169 11.79 17.19 10.38
N SER A 170 12.65 17.38 11.40
CA SER A 170 14.10 17.56 11.22
C SER A 170 14.89 16.25 11.27
N SER A 171 14.20 15.13 11.50
CA SER A 171 14.76 13.78 11.57
C SER A 171 15.46 13.38 10.27
N LYS A 172 16.70 12.89 10.39
CA LYS A 172 17.56 12.55 9.25
C LYS A 172 17.65 11.05 9.03
N THR A 173 17.39 10.25 10.06
CA THR A 173 17.44 8.78 10.01
C THR A 173 16.15 8.17 10.51
N PHE A 174 15.84 6.92 10.12
CA PHE A 174 14.63 6.25 10.61
C PHE A 174 14.65 6.06 12.13
N GLU A 175 15.82 5.90 12.74
CA GLU A 175 15.97 5.87 14.20
C GLU A 175 15.56 7.21 14.84
N GLU A 176 16.06 8.34 14.29
CA GLU A 176 15.65 9.68 14.75
C GLU A 176 14.15 9.89 14.56
N TYR A 177 13.58 9.46 13.44
CA TYR A 177 12.14 9.54 13.18
C TYR A 177 11.30 8.81 14.23
N ALA A 178 11.67 7.56 14.56
CA ALA A 178 10.99 6.83 15.61
C ALA A 178 11.09 7.59 16.94
N MET A 179 12.30 7.97 17.37
CA MET A 179 12.54 8.56 18.68
C MET A 179 11.96 9.96 18.86
N LEU A 180 11.99 10.81 17.82
CA LEU A 180 11.66 12.23 17.92
C LEU A 180 10.25 12.55 17.46
N ASP A 181 9.70 11.79 16.50
CA ASP A 181 8.41 12.11 15.89
C ASP A 181 7.30 11.13 16.33
N VAL A 182 7.58 9.82 16.34
CA VAL A 182 6.57 8.78 16.57
C VAL A 182 6.39 8.45 18.07
N LEU A 183 7.47 8.07 18.76
CA LEU A 183 7.41 7.60 20.14
C LEU A 183 6.87 8.65 21.12
N PRO A 184 7.20 9.96 21.02
CA PRO A 184 6.63 10.97 21.92
C PRO A 184 5.11 11.07 21.79
N THR A 185 4.58 10.93 20.57
CA THR A 185 3.14 10.92 20.33
C THR A 185 2.46 9.71 20.99
N ILE A 186 3.09 8.53 20.90
CA ILE A 186 2.58 7.31 21.54
C ILE A 186 2.64 7.42 23.07
N GLN A 187 3.70 8.03 23.61
CA GLN A 187 3.81 8.32 25.03
C GLN A 187 2.74 9.31 25.53
N ALA A 188 2.37 10.30 24.72
CA ALA A 188 1.27 11.20 25.04
C ALA A 188 -0.09 10.46 25.09
N TYR A 189 -0.30 9.46 24.22
CA TYR A 189 -1.49 8.62 24.34
C TYR A 189 -1.42 7.69 25.56
N SER A 190 -0.24 7.17 25.89
CA SER A 190 -0.11 6.26 27.03
C SER A 190 -0.35 6.90 28.39
N THR A 191 -0.19 8.22 28.50
CA THR A 191 -0.55 8.97 29.71
C THR A 191 -2.05 9.27 29.79
N LYS A 192 -2.73 9.38 28.65
CA LYS A 192 -4.17 9.70 28.56
C LYS A 192 -5.06 8.46 28.69
N TYR A 193 -4.64 7.32 28.13
CA TYR A 193 -5.44 6.09 28.02
C TYR A 193 -4.85 4.96 28.87
N LYS A 194 -5.67 4.03 29.35
CA LYS A 194 -5.23 2.83 30.09
C LYS A 194 -4.62 1.77 29.17
N ARG A 195 -4.92 1.84 27.86
CA ARG A 195 -4.40 0.95 26.82
C ARG A 195 -4.32 1.69 25.48
N THR A 196 -3.25 1.46 24.74
CA THR A 196 -3.00 2.04 23.42
C THR A 196 -2.66 0.94 22.42
N ASP A 197 -3.47 0.81 21.37
CA ASP A 197 -3.25 -0.16 20.31
C ASP A 197 -2.89 0.56 19.00
N ILE A 198 -1.86 0.10 18.29
CA ILE A 198 -1.44 0.63 16.99
C ILE A 198 -1.56 -0.49 15.95
N VAL A 199 -2.39 -0.28 14.95
CA VAL A 199 -2.78 -1.29 13.97
C VAL A 199 -2.28 -0.90 12.58
N PHE A 200 -1.39 -1.69 12.00
CA PHE A 200 -0.81 -1.53 10.68
C PHE A 200 -1.41 -2.53 9.70
N ASP A 201 -1.46 -2.13 8.42
CA ASP A 201 -1.73 -3.03 7.30
C ASP A 201 -0.63 -4.08 7.12
N VAL A 202 -1.00 -5.22 6.53
CA VAL A 202 -0.10 -6.27 6.05
C VAL A 202 -0.07 -6.21 4.52
N TYR A 203 1.09 -5.96 3.91
CA TYR A 203 1.17 -5.86 2.44
C TYR A 203 1.52 -7.21 1.81
N ARG A 204 0.52 -7.93 1.29
CA ARG A 204 0.70 -9.25 0.65
C ARG A 204 0.84 -9.13 -0.88
N PRO A 205 1.84 -9.76 -1.52
CA PRO A 205 1.96 -9.77 -2.98
C PRO A 205 0.79 -10.43 -3.72
N SER A 206 0.17 -11.45 -3.12
CA SER A 206 -0.96 -12.20 -3.67
C SER A 206 -2.33 -11.55 -3.44
N SER A 207 -2.37 -10.33 -2.88
CA SER A 207 -3.62 -9.62 -2.57
C SER A 207 -4.39 -9.23 -3.83
N LEU A 208 -5.72 -9.31 -3.80
CA LEU A 208 -6.60 -8.71 -4.82
C LEU A 208 -6.39 -7.19 -4.95
N LYS A 209 -5.95 -6.53 -3.87
CA LYS A 209 -5.61 -5.10 -3.89
C LYS A 209 -4.21 -4.82 -4.45
N ALA A 210 -3.37 -5.85 -4.66
CA ALA A 210 -2.03 -5.67 -5.21
C ALA A 210 -2.06 -5.05 -6.62
N GLU A 211 -3.04 -5.42 -7.46
CA GLU A 211 -3.16 -4.86 -8.81
C GLU A 211 -3.61 -3.39 -8.80
N THR A 212 -4.54 -3.03 -7.91
CA THR A 212 -4.94 -1.62 -7.72
C THR A 212 -3.78 -0.78 -7.18
N ARG A 213 -2.94 -1.36 -6.30
CA ARG A 213 -1.73 -0.70 -5.79
C ARG A 213 -0.65 -0.57 -6.88
N SER A 214 -0.46 -1.56 -7.75
CA SER A 214 0.51 -1.49 -8.85
C SER A 214 0.16 -0.41 -9.87
N LYS A 215 -1.14 -0.19 -10.12
CA LYS A 215 -1.65 0.90 -10.98
C LYS A 215 -1.38 2.32 -10.43
N ARG A 216 -1.12 2.47 -9.12
CA ARG A 216 -0.74 3.78 -8.51
C ARG A 216 0.71 4.19 -8.83
N GLY A 217 1.45 3.31 -9.51
CA GLY A 217 2.80 3.55 -10.02
C GLY A 217 3.86 3.03 -9.04
N ARG A 218 4.75 2.17 -9.54
CA ARG A 218 5.93 1.71 -8.79
C ARG A 218 6.91 2.89 -8.62
N ARG A 219 7.37 3.10 -7.40
CA ARG A 219 8.33 4.17 -7.04
C ARG A 219 9.59 3.53 -6.47
N VAL A 220 10.60 4.36 -6.18
CA VAL A 220 11.89 3.87 -5.67
C VAL A 220 11.67 3.15 -4.35
N ARG A 221 11.98 1.84 -4.34
CA ARG A 221 12.04 1.04 -3.12
C ARG A 221 13.28 1.47 -2.34
N ARG A 222 13.15 1.65 -1.03
CA ARG A 222 14.24 2.05 -0.14
C ARG A 222 14.21 1.21 1.13
N ARG A 223 15.35 0.61 1.47
CA ARG A 223 15.49 -0.19 2.68
C ARG A 223 15.32 0.67 3.93
N VAL A 224 14.53 0.19 4.89
CA VAL A 224 14.40 0.83 6.21
C VAL A 224 15.40 0.20 7.18
N THR A 225 16.38 0.99 7.61
CA THR A 225 17.32 0.62 8.68
C THR A 225 17.46 1.80 9.63
N GLY A 226 17.74 1.56 10.92
CA GLY A 226 17.81 2.63 11.92
C GLY A 226 18.75 3.76 11.53
N LYS A 227 19.96 3.45 11.07
CA LYS A 227 20.95 4.44 10.59
C LYS A 227 20.68 4.95 9.16
N GLY A 228 19.76 4.31 8.43
CA GLY A 228 19.39 4.66 7.06
C GLY A 228 18.77 6.05 7.00
N LYS A 229 19.11 6.81 5.94
CA LYS A 229 18.60 8.16 5.75
C LYS A 229 17.14 8.14 5.29
N ILE A 230 16.33 9.01 5.89
CA ILE A 230 14.96 9.21 5.44
C ILE A 230 14.97 9.85 4.04
N PRO A 231 14.12 9.39 3.11
CA PRO A 231 13.96 10.03 1.81
C PRO A 231 13.34 11.42 1.94
N SER A 232 13.89 12.37 1.19
CA SER A 232 13.36 13.75 1.11
C SER A 232 11.91 13.81 0.62
N ASN A 233 11.48 12.86 -0.23
CA ASN A 233 10.12 12.76 -0.71
C ASN A 233 9.33 11.67 0.02
N TRP A 234 8.95 11.97 1.27
CA TRP A 234 8.22 11.06 2.16
C TRP A 234 6.93 10.51 1.55
N ARG A 235 6.14 11.37 0.87
CA ARG A 235 4.89 10.95 0.22
C ARG A 235 5.11 9.89 -0.85
N ASN A 236 6.20 9.98 -1.62
CA ASN A 236 6.55 8.96 -2.60
C ASN A 236 7.07 7.69 -1.96
N PHE A 237 7.81 7.81 -0.86
CA PHE A 237 8.29 6.66 -0.09
C PHE A 237 7.12 5.81 0.45
N LEU A 238 6.11 6.47 1.04
CA LEU A 238 4.90 5.81 1.55
C LEU A 238 3.93 5.30 0.47
N ARG A 239 4.23 5.49 -0.83
CA ARG A 239 3.42 4.89 -1.92
C ARG A 239 3.88 3.49 -2.29
N GLU A 240 5.11 3.10 -1.93
CA GLU A 240 5.61 1.74 -2.14
C GLU A 240 5.26 0.88 -0.92
N ASN A 241 4.59 -0.24 -1.18
CA ASN A 241 4.16 -1.25 -0.22
C ASN A 241 5.34 -1.87 0.52
N ASP A 242 6.44 -2.19 -0.18
CA ASP A 242 7.63 -2.78 0.46
C ASP A 242 8.22 -1.81 1.49
N ASN A 243 8.27 -0.52 1.15
CA ASN A 243 8.75 0.53 2.05
C ASN A 243 7.86 0.66 3.30
N LYS A 244 6.54 0.59 3.11
CA LYS A 244 5.56 0.64 4.20
C LYS A 244 5.67 -0.58 5.10
N ALA A 245 5.75 -1.78 4.54
CA ALA A 245 5.92 -3.02 5.30
C ALA A 245 7.19 -2.98 6.16
N GLU A 246 8.33 -2.61 5.57
CA GLU A 246 9.59 -2.49 6.32
C GLU A 246 9.52 -1.37 7.38
N LEU A 247 8.91 -0.21 7.07
CA LEU A 247 8.74 0.87 8.04
C LEU A 247 7.84 0.46 9.22
N PHE A 248 6.71 -0.16 8.95
CA PHE A 248 5.75 -0.55 10.00
C PHE A 248 6.34 -1.61 10.91
N ASN A 249 7.08 -2.58 10.37
CA ASN A 249 7.83 -3.56 11.16
C ASN A 249 8.90 -2.89 12.03
N PHE A 250 9.67 -1.95 11.46
CA PHE A 250 10.66 -1.18 12.19
C PHE A 250 10.03 -0.37 13.34
N LEU A 251 8.92 0.31 13.09
CA LEU A 251 8.20 1.08 14.10
C LEU A 251 7.60 0.18 15.17
N ALA A 252 6.98 -0.95 14.81
CA ALA A 252 6.44 -1.92 15.76
C ALA A 252 7.50 -2.39 16.75
N ASP A 253 8.71 -2.70 16.27
CA ASP A 253 9.83 -3.10 17.12
C ASP A 253 10.32 -1.98 18.06
N LYS A 254 10.24 -0.72 17.63
CA LYS A 254 10.60 0.44 18.46
C LYS A 254 9.53 0.72 19.51
N ILE A 255 8.26 0.69 19.11
CA ILE A 255 7.10 0.95 19.95
C ILE A 255 7.01 -0.08 21.08
N ALA A 256 7.17 -1.36 20.77
CA ALA A 256 7.13 -2.44 21.76
C ALA A 256 8.30 -2.43 22.77
N ARG A 257 9.30 -1.56 22.57
CA ARG A 257 10.43 -1.40 23.50
C ARG A 257 10.32 -0.16 24.37
N VAL A 258 9.30 0.67 24.15
CA VAL A 258 9.10 1.86 24.98
C VAL A 258 8.46 1.47 26.29
N ALA A 259 9.10 1.85 27.39
CA ALA A 259 8.48 1.75 28.71
C ALA A 259 7.39 2.83 28.84
N THR A 260 6.14 2.40 29.01
CA THR A 260 4.98 3.29 29.19
C THR A 260 4.19 2.96 30.45
N PRO A 261 3.46 3.94 31.02
CA PRO A 261 2.60 3.69 32.18
C PRO A 261 1.44 2.74 31.84
N ASN A 262 0.97 2.75 30.59
CA ASN A 262 -0.15 1.94 30.12
C ASN A 262 0.30 0.76 29.24
N VAL A 263 -0.64 -0.14 28.93
CA VAL A 263 -0.39 -1.26 28.01
C VAL A 263 -0.33 -0.76 26.58
N ILE A 264 0.72 -1.10 25.84
CA ILE A 264 0.85 -0.88 24.41
C ILE A 264 0.76 -2.20 23.68
N ILE A 265 -0.04 -2.25 22.62
CA ILE A 265 -0.07 -3.34 21.66
C ILE A 265 0.15 -2.76 20.27
N VAL A 266 1.11 -3.30 19.53
CA VAL A 266 1.35 -2.91 18.15
C VAL A 266 1.38 -4.13 17.27
N THR A 267 0.69 -4.05 16.15
CA THR A 267 0.67 -5.14 15.19
C THR A 267 1.99 -5.22 14.43
N LYS A 268 2.43 -6.44 14.14
CA LYS A 268 3.63 -6.72 13.35
C LYS A 268 3.32 -7.86 12.38
N GLU A 269 3.07 -7.52 11.12
CA GLU A 269 2.60 -8.46 10.09
C GLU A 269 1.35 -9.22 10.57
N GLU A 270 1.35 -10.56 10.51
CA GLU A 270 0.26 -11.42 10.98
C GLU A 270 0.22 -11.54 12.51
N ASP A 271 1.20 -11.00 13.23
CA ASP A 271 1.32 -11.09 14.69
C ASP A 271 1.05 -9.74 15.36
N ALA A 272 1.08 -9.70 16.69
CA ALA A 272 1.07 -8.50 17.50
C ALA A 272 2.15 -8.62 18.58
N VAL A 273 2.74 -7.49 18.96
CA VAL A 273 3.73 -7.41 20.03
C VAL A 273 3.26 -6.37 21.05
N SER A 274 3.66 -6.56 22.31
CA SER A 274 3.32 -5.64 23.39
C SER A 274 4.58 -5.22 24.14
N ASP A 275 4.51 -4.05 24.78
CA ASP A 275 5.56 -3.54 25.67
C ASP A 275 5.72 -4.38 26.96
N ARG A 276 4.76 -5.25 27.24
CA ARG A 276 4.73 -6.14 28.41
C ARG A 276 4.09 -7.48 28.09
N THR A 277 4.25 -8.45 28.98
CA THR A 277 3.67 -9.79 28.80
C THR A 277 2.16 -9.74 29.05
N ILE A 278 1.38 -9.94 27.98
CA ILE A 278 -0.08 -10.03 28.00
C ILE A 278 -0.55 -11.18 27.12
N ASN A 279 -1.79 -11.63 27.34
CA ASN A 279 -2.44 -12.52 26.38
C ASN A 279 -2.79 -11.74 25.11
N LEU A 280 -2.38 -12.25 23.95
CA LEU A 280 -2.66 -11.68 22.63
C LEU A 280 -3.63 -12.55 21.81
N ALA A 281 -4.21 -13.59 22.43
CA ALA A 281 -5.22 -14.42 21.80
C ALA A 281 -6.39 -13.55 21.34
N GLY A 282 -6.77 -13.69 20.06
CA GLY A 282 -7.84 -12.91 19.45
C GLY A 282 -7.39 -11.64 18.71
N VAL A 283 -6.14 -11.20 18.87
CA VAL A 283 -5.49 -10.17 18.03
C VAL A 283 -4.28 -10.69 17.25
N ALA A 284 -3.72 -11.83 17.66
CA ALA A 284 -2.69 -12.56 16.94
C ALA A 284 -2.79 -14.10 17.15
N PRO A 285 -2.40 -14.92 16.16
CA PRO A 285 -2.11 -14.54 14.77
C PRO A 285 -3.38 -14.06 14.05
N CYS A 286 -3.23 -13.24 13.01
CA CYS A 286 -4.32 -12.60 12.28
C CYS A 286 -4.06 -12.64 10.77
N SER A 287 -5.06 -13.08 10.00
CA SER A 287 -5.01 -13.13 8.54
C SER A 287 -5.49 -11.85 7.86
N HIS A 288 -6.07 -10.91 8.61
CA HIS A 288 -6.62 -9.67 8.05
C HIS A 288 -5.49 -8.83 7.46
N GLU A 289 -5.67 -8.42 6.20
CA GLU A 289 -4.69 -7.61 5.48
C GLU A 289 -4.73 -6.14 5.92
N GLU A 290 -5.92 -5.62 6.21
CA GLU A 290 -6.13 -4.19 6.38
C GLU A 290 -6.35 -3.82 7.85
N ALA A 291 -5.82 -2.66 8.22
CA ALA A 291 -5.99 -2.11 9.55
C ALA A 291 -7.47 -1.88 9.88
N ASP A 292 -8.30 -1.54 8.88
CA ASP A 292 -9.71 -1.21 9.05
C ASP A 292 -10.53 -2.29 9.77
N THR A 293 -10.39 -3.55 9.37
CA THR A 293 -11.04 -4.70 9.97
C THR A 293 -10.31 -5.16 11.22
N ARG A 294 -8.97 -5.07 11.22
CA ARG A 294 -8.14 -5.53 12.33
C ARG A 294 -8.32 -4.68 13.59
N ILE A 295 -8.58 -3.37 13.43
CA ILE A 295 -8.93 -2.45 14.53
C ILE A 295 -10.04 -3.03 15.41
N PHE A 296 -11.04 -3.70 14.83
CA PHE A 296 -12.18 -4.23 15.59
C PHE A 296 -11.88 -5.55 16.32
N LEU A 297 -10.85 -6.31 15.89
CA LEU A 297 -10.31 -7.41 16.69
C LEU A 297 -9.66 -6.88 17.97
N HIS A 298 -8.91 -5.78 17.84
CA HIS A 298 -8.34 -5.07 18.98
C HIS A 298 -9.42 -4.45 19.87
N ALA A 299 -10.49 -3.90 19.29
CA ALA A 299 -11.63 -3.38 20.05
C ALA A 299 -12.30 -4.47 20.88
N ARG A 300 -12.59 -5.63 20.27
CA ARG A 300 -13.12 -6.80 20.97
C ARG A 300 -12.22 -7.23 22.12
N HIS A 301 -10.93 -7.40 21.84
CA HIS A 301 -9.96 -7.83 22.85
C HIS A 301 -9.78 -6.80 23.97
N ALA A 302 -9.92 -5.50 23.70
CA ALA A 302 -9.96 -4.46 24.73
C ALA A 302 -11.24 -4.54 25.58
N THR A 303 -12.39 -4.77 24.96
CA THR A 303 -13.67 -4.96 25.66
C THR A 303 -13.63 -6.18 26.58
N GLU A 304 -13.12 -7.32 26.10
CA GLU A 304 -12.94 -8.55 26.89
C GLU A 304 -11.96 -8.35 28.05
N ALA A 305 -10.95 -7.48 27.88
CA ALA A 305 -10.03 -7.05 28.93
C ALA A 305 -10.64 -6.01 29.90
N GLY A 306 -11.90 -5.59 29.69
CA GLY A 306 -12.67 -4.74 30.60
C GLY A 306 -12.85 -3.29 30.17
N SER A 307 -12.34 -2.87 29.01
CA SER A 307 -12.55 -1.50 28.50
C SER A 307 -14.02 -1.23 28.23
N LYS A 308 -14.55 -0.11 28.75
CA LYS A 308 -15.97 0.27 28.62
C LYS A 308 -16.17 1.34 27.56
N VAL A 309 -15.18 2.22 27.38
CA VAL A 309 -15.21 3.23 26.34
C VAL A 309 -13.95 3.14 25.49
N ILE A 310 -14.11 2.94 24.19
CA ILE A 310 -12.99 2.80 23.24
C ILE A 310 -13.02 3.97 22.25
N MET A 311 -11.86 4.58 22.04
CA MET A 311 -11.61 5.55 20.99
C MET A 311 -10.88 4.88 19.82
N VAL A 312 -11.39 4.99 18.60
CA VAL A 312 -10.74 4.57 17.36
C VAL A 312 -10.31 5.81 16.60
N LYS A 313 -9.03 5.91 16.24
CA LYS A 313 -8.50 7.00 15.41
C LYS A 313 -8.09 6.46 14.05
N ALA A 314 -8.82 6.85 13.01
CA ALA A 314 -8.60 6.37 11.64
C ALA A 314 -9.10 7.39 10.61
N SER A 315 -8.58 7.32 9.39
CA SER A 315 -8.94 8.23 8.28
C SER A 315 -9.83 7.58 7.22
N ASP A 316 -9.95 6.25 7.22
CA ASP A 316 -10.64 5.53 6.14
C ASP A 316 -12.11 5.25 6.47
N THR A 317 -13.01 5.63 5.55
CA THR A 317 -14.47 5.50 5.72
C THR A 317 -14.91 4.08 6.03
N ASP A 318 -14.18 3.08 5.52
CA ASP A 318 -14.47 1.66 5.76
C ASP A 318 -14.46 1.35 7.27
N VAL A 319 -13.64 2.03 8.08
CA VAL A 319 -13.64 1.92 9.55
C VAL A 319 -14.96 2.36 10.17
N VAL A 320 -15.54 3.47 9.71
CA VAL A 320 -16.83 3.96 10.23
C VAL A 320 -17.95 2.97 9.91
N VAL A 321 -17.96 2.44 8.69
CA VAL A 321 -18.96 1.46 8.25
C VAL A 321 -18.84 0.17 9.06
N ILE A 322 -17.62 -0.33 9.25
CA ILE A 322 -17.38 -1.54 10.05
C ILE A 322 -17.77 -1.28 11.51
N ALA A 323 -17.42 -0.12 12.09
CA ALA A 323 -17.78 0.25 13.47
C ALA A 323 -19.28 0.13 13.72
N VAL A 324 -20.10 0.68 12.82
CA VAL A 324 -21.57 0.59 12.91
C VAL A 324 -22.02 -0.88 12.85
N SER A 325 -21.42 -1.69 11.96
CA SER A 325 -21.81 -3.09 11.80
C SER A 325 -21.48 -3.98 13.00
N VAL A 326 -20.40 -3.69 13.74
CA VAL A 326 -19.93 -4.54 14.85
C VAL A 326 -20.27 -4.00 16.24
N LEU A 327 -20.82 -2.78 16.32
CA LEU A 327 -21.10 -2.10 17.60
C LEU A 327 -21.96 -2.95 18.53
N GLN A 328 -23.02 -3.56 18.01
CA GLN A 328 -23.93 -4.39 18.82
C GLN A 328 -23.19 -5.61 19.42
N ALA A 329 -22.36 -6.30 18.62
CA ALA A 329 -21.58 -7.43 19.11
C ALA A 329 -20.57 -7.01 20.20
N LEU A 330 -19.97 -5.83 20.09
CA LEU A 330 -19.08 -5.30 21.13
C LEU A 330 -19.86 -4.92 22.40
N GLN A 331 -21.08 -4.40 22.27
CA GLN A 331 -21.95 -4.08 23.40
C GLN A 331 -22.37 -5.33 24.17
N GLU A 332 -22.64 -6.44 23.47
CA GLU A 332 -22.93 -7.75 24.10
C GLU A 332 -21.74 -8.27 24.94
N LEU A 333 -20.51 -7.92 24.55
CA LEU A 333 -19.29 -8.21 25.32
C LEU A 333 -19.05 -7.19 26.46
N GLY A 334 -19.91 -6.19 26.60
CA GLY A 334 -19.88 -5.22 27.69
C GLY A 334 -19.23 -3.89 27.38
N LEU A 335 -19.02 -3.55 26.10
CA LEU A 335 -18.65 -2.19 25.67
C LEU A 335 -19.84 -1.25 25.87
N GLN A 336 -19.61 -0.06 26.42
CA GLN A 336 -20.65 0.95 26.61
C GLN A 336 -20.68 1.96 25.48
N GLN A 337 -19.51 2.43 25.05
CA GLN A 337 -19.38 3.45 24.02
C GLN A 337 -18.20 3.17 23.10
N LEU A 338 -18.41 3.38 21.80
CA LEU A 338 -17.37 3.35 20.78
C LEU A 338 -17.35 4.72 20.10
N TRP A 339 -16.17 5.34 20.07
CA TRP A 339 -15.95 6.63 19.45
C TRP A 339 -15.00 6.47 18.26
N VAL A 340 -15.31 7.12 17.15
CA VAL A 340 -14.43 7.16 15.97
C VAL A 340 -14.00 8.60 15.75
N ALA A 341 -12.75 8.91 16.06
CA ALA A 341 -12.09 10.15 15.68
C ALA A 341 -11.65 10.04 14.21
N PHE A 342 -12.51 10.50 13.32
CA PHE A 342 -12.32 10.47 11.87
C PHE A 342 -11.63 11.75 11.38
N GLY A 343 -10.51 11.64 10.67
CA GLY A 343 -9.78 12.79 10.13
C GLY A 343 -8.33 12.54 9.78
#